data_AF-A0A7S9C4Z5-F1
#
_entry.id   AF-A0A7S9C4Z5-F1
#
_cell.length_a   1.000
_cell.length_b   1.000
_cell.length_c   1.000
_cell.angle_alpha   90.00
_cell.angle_beta   90.00
_cell.angle_gamma   90.00
#
_symmetry.space_group_name_H-M   'P 1'
#
loop_
_entity.id
_entity.type
_entity.pdbx_description
1 polymer ?
#
loop_
_entity_poly.entity_id
_entity_poly.type
_entity_poly.pdbx_seq_one_letter_code
_entity_poly.pdbx_strand_id
1 'polypeptide(L)' 'MELEALAGRYARLRRELAAAYQELPWQSSRIDRIADDLAQAERELLAAERGQGSAALSGQH' A
#
# COMPACT_ATOMS: atom_id res chain seq x y z
N MET A 1 -14.66 4.64 0.03
CA MET A 1 -13.82 5.54 -0.79
C MET A 1 -12.36 5.55 -0.33
N GLU A 2 -12.07 5.63 0.98
CA GLU A 2 -10.68 5.65 1.48
C GLU A 2 -9.88 4.36 1.19
N LEU A 3 -10.49 3.17 1.39
CA LEU A 3 -9.87 1.88 1.08
C LEU A 3 -9.51 1.73 -0.41
N GLU A 4 -10.40 2.17 -1.30
CA GLU A 4 -10.20 2.09 -2.76
C GLU A 4 -9.08 3.03 -3.22
N ALA A 5 -9.00 4.23 -2.65
CA ALA A 5 -7.89 5.15 -2.90
C ALA A 5 -6.56 4.56 -2.43
N LEU A 6 -6.55 3.91 -1.27
CA LEU A 6 -5.36 3.28 -0.71
C LEU A 6 -4.90 2.05 -1.51
N ALA A 7 -5.86 1.23 -1.96
CA ALA A 7 -5.60 0.11 -2.86
C ALA A 7 -5.07 0.59 -4.22
N GLY A 8 -5.62 1.69 -4.75
CA GLY A 8 -5.12 2.35 -5.96
C GLY A 8 -3.68 2.86 -5.81
N ARG A 9 -3.35 3.48 -4.67
CA ARG A 9 -1.99 3.93 -4.34
C ARG A 9 -1.03 2.74 -4.26
N TYR A 10 -1.40 1.68 -3.55
CA TYR A 10 -0.58 0.46 -3.45
C TYR A 10 -0.30 -0.16 -4.83
N ALA A 11 -1.33 -0.32 -5.66
CA ALA A 11 -1.18 -0.88 -7.00
C ALA A 11 -0.26 -0.02 -7.88
N ARG A 12 -0.35 1.32 -7.75
CA ARG A 12 0.53 2.25 -8.47
C ARG A 12 1.98 2.10 -8.01
N LEU A 13 2.25 2.12 -6.71
CA LEU A 13 3.60 1.95 -6.15
C LEU A 13 4.23 0.62 -6.57
N ARG A 14 3.44 -0.46 -6.62
CA ARG A 14 3.92 -1.76 -7.08
C ARG A 14 4.37 -1.76 -8.54
N ARG A 15 3.65 -1.04 -9.41
CA ARG A 15 4.06 -0.85 -10.81
C ARG A 15 5.29 0.02 -10.93
N GLU A 16 5.38 1.10 -10.16
CA GLU A 16 6.55 1.98 -10.15
C GLU A 16 7.81 1.26 -9.66
N LEU A 17 7.69 0.39 -8.66
CA LEU A 17 8.78 -0.44 -8.16
C LEU A 17 9.27 -1.41 -9.25
N ALA A 18 8.33 -2.11 -9.91
CA ALA A 18 8.65 -3.02 -11.00
C ALA A 18 9.35 -2.29 -12.16
N ALA A 19 8.88 -1.09 -12.54
CA ALA A 19 9.52 -0.27 -13.55
C ALA A 19 10.93 0.17 -13.13
N ALA A 20 11.12 0.60 -11.89
CA ALA A 20 12.43 1.03 -11.38
C ALA A 20 13.48 -0.08 -11.40
N TYR A 21 13.08 -1.35 -11.20
CA TYR A 21 13.99 -2.50 -11.34
C TYR A 21 14.33 -2.85 -12.80
N GLN A 22 13.49 -2.45 -13.76
CA GLN A 22 13.73 -2.63 -15.20
C GLN A 22 14.60 -1.51 -15.79
N GLU A 23 14.69 -0.36 -15.14
CA GLU A 23 15.51 0.78 -15.57
C GLU A 23 16.97 0.62 -15.12
N LEU A 24 17.90 0.54 -16.07
CA LEU A 24 19.34 0.49 -15.83
C LEU A 24 20.02 1.82 -16.26
N PRO A 25 20.97 2.35 -15.46
CA PRO A 25 21.47 1.80 -14.19
C PRO A 25 20.43 1.92 -13.08
N TRP A 26 20.47 0.97 -12.14
CA TRP A 26 19.54 0.96 -11.01
C TRP A 26 19.70 2.21 -10.15
N GLN A 27 18.59 2.91 -9.95
CA GLN A 27 18.51 4.07 -9.08
C GLN A 27 18.13 3.61 -7.68
N SER A 28 19.06 3.03 -6.92
CA SER A 28 18.80 2.43 -5.60
C SER A 28 18.01 3.34 -4.66
N SER A 29 18.37 4.63 -4.55
CA SER A 29 17.64 5.60 -3.72
C SER A 29 16.20 5.88 -4.17
N ARG A 30 15.85 5.60 -5.42
CA ARG A 30 14.47 5.65 -5.91
C ARG A 30 13.73 4.37 -5.56
N ILE A 31 14.38 3.22 -5.72
CA ILE A 31 13.83 1.89 -5.37
C ILE A 31 13.52 1.84 -3.86
N ASP A 32 14.46 2.28 -3.00
CA ASP A 32 14.28 2.31 -1.55
C ASP A 32 13.06 3.15 -1.16
N ARG A 33 12.95 4.37 -1.71
CA ARG A 33 11.79 5.25 -1.46
C ARG A 33 10.46 4.62 -1.86
N ILE A 34 10.40 4.00 -3.05
CA ILE A 34 9.18 3.33 -3.50
C ILE A 34 8.84 2.13 -2.58
N ALA A 35 9.85 1.40 -2.11
CA ALA A 35 9.67 0.27 -1.20
C ALA A 35 9.13 0.72 0.18
N ASP A 36 9.67 1.81 0.74
CA ASP A 36 9.17 2.41 1.99
C ASP A 36 7.71 2.87 1.84
N ASP A 37 7.39 3.59 0.75
CA ASP A 37 6.03 4.05 0.47
C ASP A 37 5.05 2.89 0.29
N LEU A 38 5.48 1.80 -0.37
CA LEU A 38 4.69 0.59 -0.56
C LEU A 38 4.39 -0.07 0.80
N ALA A 39 5.39 -0.22 1.66
CA ALA A 39 5.25 -0.80 2.99
C ALA A 39 4.37 0.06 3.91
N GLN A 40 4.37 1.38 3.74
CA GLN A 40 3.44 2.27 4.44
C GLN A 40 2.00 2.05 3.95
N ALA A 41 1.78 2.07 2.63
CA ALA A 41 0.44 1.85 2.06
C ALA A 41 -0.14 0.48 2.43
N GLU A 42 0.68 -0.56 2.50
CA GLU A 42 0.26 -1.90 2.95
C GLU A 42 -0.17 -1.92 4.42
N ARG A 43 0.56 -1.22 5.30
CA ARG A 43 0.19 -1.09 6.72
C ARG A 43 -1.13 -0.35 6.88
N GLU A 44 -1.33 0.73 6.12
CA GLU A 44 -2.58 1.50 6.12
C GLU A 44 -3.75 0.62 5.63
N LEU A 45 -3.54 -0.23 4.60
CA LEU A 45 -4.58 -1.13 4.06
C LEU A 45 -5.00 -2.14 5.11
N LEU A 46 -4.03 -2.81 5.72
CA LEU A 46 -4.28 -3.79 6.78
C LEU A 46 -4.94 -3.18 8.02
N ALA A 47 -4.68 -1.90 8.31
CA ALA A 47 -5.33 -1.18 9.40
C ALA A 47 -6.79 -0.84 9.04
N ALA A 48 -7.04 -0.37 7.81
CA ALA A 48 -8.37 -0.05 7.32
C ALA A 48 -9.28 -1.30 7.25
N GLU A 49 -8.77 -2.44 6.78
CA GLU A 49 -9.50 -3.71 6.75
C GLU A 49 -9.84 -4.21 8.16
N ARG A 50 -8.91 -4.10 9.12
CA ARG A 50 -9.14 -4.48 10.52
C ARG A 50 -10.12 -3.55 11.24
N GLY A 51 -10.08 -2.25 10.95
CA GLY A 51 -11.03 -1.26 11.48
C GLY A 51 -12.47 -1.52 11.02
N GLN A 52 -12.64 -1.93 9.76
CA GLN A 52 -13.96 -2.31 9.22
C GLN A 52 -14.47 -3.64 9.81
N GLY A 53 -13.59 -4.60 10.08
CA GLY A 53 -13.95 -5.88 10.71
C GLY A 53 -14.40 -5.75 12.17
N SER A 54 -13.89 -4.77 12.91
CA SER A 54 -14.22 -4.59 14.34
C SER A 54 -15.58 -3.89 14.57
N ALA A 55 -16.00 -3.00 13.66
CA ALA A 55 -17.31 -2.35 13.72
C ALA A 55 -18.48 -3.32 13.47
N ALA A 56 -18.27 -4.38 12.68
CA ALA A 56 -19.31 -5.36 12.34
C ALA A 56 -19.67 -6.33 13.49
N LEU A 57 -18.80 -6.48 14.49
CA LEU A 57 -18.97 -7.47 15.56
C LEU A 57 -19.51 -6.88 16.88
N SER A 58 -19.58 -5.56 17.01
CA SER A 58 -20.03 -4.89 18.25
C SER A 58 -21.53 -4.54 18.29
N GLY A 59 -22.32 -4.95 17.27
CA GLY A 59 -23.75 -4.65 17.16
C GLY A 59 -24.71 -5.81 17.51
N GLN A 60 -24.20 -6.94 18.01
CA GLN A 60 -25.01 -8.07 18.48
C GLN A 60 -24.77 -8.29 19.97
N HIS A 61 -25.38 -7.46 20.82
CA HIS A 61 -25.64 -7.82 22.22
C HIS A 61 -26.84 -7.06 22.76
#